data_AF-A0A452DWS0-F1
#
_entry.id   AF-A0A452DWS0-F1
#
_cell.length_a   1.000
_cell.length_b   1.000
_cell.length_c   1.000
_cell.angle_alpha   90.00
_cell.angle_beta   90.00
_cell.angle_gamma   90.00
#
_symmetry.space_group_name_H-M   'P 1'
#
loop_
_entity.id
_entity.type
_entity.pdbx_description
1 polymer ?
#
loop_
_entity_poly.entity_id
_entity_poly.type
_entity_poly.pdbx_seq_one_letter_code
_entity_poly.pdbx_strand_id
1 'polypeptide(L)' 'MRSILLVLVVLVLLSYVPPVKSGANAFIRRFFNTCWRTKGICRKSCYKSEIYHVFCDVTMLCCIDKRDLPSMVGK' A
#
# COMPACT_ATOMS: atom_id res chain seq x y z
N MET A 1 34.32 21.62 7.02
CA MET A 1 32.96 21.42 7.60
C MET A 1 31.84 21.49 6.56
N ARG A 2 31.84 22.48 5.64
CA ARG A 2 30.78 22.64 4.62
C ARG A 2 30.64 21.44 3.66
N SER A 3 31.74 20.82 3.26
CA SER A 3 31.74 19.63 2.38
C SER A 3 31.12 18.40 3.05
N ILE A 4 31.36 18.19 4.35
CA ILE A 4 30.82 17.04 5.10
C ILE A 4 29.29 17.12 5.18
N LEU A 5 28.75 18.33 5.41
CA LEU A 5 27.31 18.57 5.41
C LEU A 5 26.68 18.28 4.05
N LEU A 6 27.36 18.64 2.94
CA LEU A 6 26.87 18.34 1.60
C LEU A 6 26.84 16.85 1.31
N VAL A 7 27.91 16.12 1.68
CA VAL A 7 27.96 14.66 1.55
C VAL A 7 26.82 14.01 2.34
N LEU A 8 26.56 14.49 3.56
CA LEU A 8 25.49 13.96 4.41
C LEU A 8 24.10 14.22 3.82
N VAL A 9 23.87 15.41 3.26
CA VAL A 9 22.61 15.73 2.55
C VAL A 9 22.42 14.84 1.31
N VAL A 10 23.47 14.62 0.53
CA VAL A 10 23.41 13.73 -0.66
C VAL A 10 23.08 12.30 -0.26
N LEU A 11 23.70 11.78 0.81
CA LEU A 11 23.42 10.44 1.32
C LEU A 11 21.96 10.30 1.83
N VAL A 12 21.44 11.32 2.51
CA VAL A 12 20.04 11.35 2.96
C VAL A 12 19.08 11.32 1.76
N LEU A 13 19.33 12.14 0.74
CA LEU A 13 18.52 12.17 -0.48
C LEU A 13 18.56 10.85 -1.25
N LEU A 14 19.72 10.20 -1.34
CA LEU A 14 19.85 8.88 -1.97
C LEU A 14 19.13 7.78 -1.19
N SER A 15 19.11 7.85 0.14
CA SER A 15 18.38 6.91 0.99
C SER A 15 16.85 7.12 0.98
N TYR A 16 16.40 8.31 0.59
CA TYR A 16 14.97 8.64 0.47
C TYR A 16 14.35 8.06 -0.81
N VAL A 17 15.15 7.53 -1.73
CA VAL A 17 14.62 6.74 -2.85
C VAL A 17 14.15 5.40 -2.26
N PRO A 18 12.83 5.14 -2.09
CA PRO A 18 12.38 3.83 -1.66
C PRO A 18 12.98 2.79 -2.62
N PRO A 19 13.44 1.64 -2.15
CA PRO A 19 14.06 0.63 -3.01
C PRO A 19 13.00 0.08 -3.97
N VAL A 20 12.79 0.75 -5.11
CA VAL A 20 11.71 0.40 -6.06
C VAL A 20 12.11 -0.74 -6.99
N LYS A 21 13.36 -1.22 -6.95
CA LYS A 21 13.86 -2.26 -7.89
C LYS A 21 14.49 -3.49 -7.26
N SER A 22 14.87 -3.45 -5.97
CA SER A 22 15.17 -4.67 -5.22
C SER A 22 13.91 -5.02 -4.46
N GLY A 23 13.14 -5.98 -4.98
CA GLY A 23 11.75 -6.25 -4.58
C GLY A 23 11.51 -6.08 -3.09
N ALA A 24 10.49 -5.29 -2.74
CA ALA A 24 10.10 -5.02 -1.37
C ALA A 24 10.09 -6.33 -0.57
N ASN A 25 10.73 -6.31 0.60
CA ASN A 25 10.74 -7.44 1.53
C ASN A 25 9.29 -7.94 1.71
N ALA A 26 9.06 -9.26 1.75
CA ALA A 26 7.71 -9.82 1.63
C ALA A 26 6.71 -9.22 2.65
N PHE A 27 7.21 -8.81 3.82
CA PHE A 27 6.46 -8.09 4.84
C PHE A 27 5.99 -6.71 4.39
N ILE A 28 6.88 -5.91 3.80
CA ILE A 28 6.59 -4.57 3.28
C ILE A 28 5.60 -4.66 2.12
N ARG A 29 5.79 -5.63 1.21
CA ARG A 29 4.87 -5.89 0.10
C ARG A 29 3.47 -6.27 0.59
N ARG A 30 3.37 -7.01 1.69
CA ARG A 30 2.08 -7.37 2.29
C ARG A 30 1.34 -6.17 2.83
N PHE A 31 2.05 -5.24 3.49
CA PHE A 31 1.47 -4.00 3.98
C PHE A 31 0.97 -3.11 2.85
N PHE A 32 1.76 -2.94 1.79
CA PHE A 32 1.34 -2.19 0.59
C PHE A 32 0.24 -2.86 -0.23
N ASN A 33 0.03 -4.17 -0.07
CA ASN A 33 -1.08 -4.90 -0.66
C ASN A 33 -2.37 -4.86 0.19
N THR A 34 -2.39 -4.06 1.25
CA THR A 34 -3.63 -3.80 2.00
C THR A 34 -4.27 -2.49 1.55
N CYS A 35 -5.59 -2.45 1.61
CA CYS A 35 -6.39 -1.27 1.33
C CYS A 35 -7.38 -1.04 2.47
N TRP A 36 -8.19 0.02 2.39
CA TRP A 36 -9.23 0.31 3.39
C TRP A 36 -8.72 0.28 4.84
N ARG A 37 -7.68 1.07 5.15
CA ARG A 37 -7.04 1.12 6.48
C ARG A 37 -6.65 -0.27 7.01
N THR A 38 -6.04 -1.11 6.17
CA THR A 38 -5.61 -2.48 6.48
C THR A 38 -6.73 -3.52 6.66
N LYS A 39 -8.00 -3.13 6.47
CA LYS A 39 -9.14 -4.05 6.53
C LYS A 39 -9.51 -4.67 5.18
N GLY A 40 -8.95 -4.15 4.09
CA GLY A 40 -9.11 -4.71 2.74
C GLY A 40 -7.81 -5.29 2.21
N ILE A 41 -7.91 -6.16 1.21
CA ILE A 41 -6.78 -6.80 0.54
C ILE A 41 -6.86 -6.51 -0.96
N CYS A 42 -5.71 -6.13 -1.54
CA CYS A 42 -5.57 -5.94 -2.98
C CYS A 42 -5.40 -7.30 -3.68
N ARG A 43 -6.32 -7.66 -4.59
CA ARG A 43 -6.34 -8.91 -5.35
C ARG A 43 -6.73 -8.67 -6.80
N LYS A 44 -6.40 -9.59 -7.72
CA LYS A 44 -6.86 -9.48 -9.12
C LYS A 44 -8.38 -9.59 -9.28
N SER A 45 -9.04 -10.32 -8.38
CA SER A 45 -10.49 -10.48 -8.33
C SER A 45 -10.92 -10.71 -6.88
N CYS A 46 -12.08 -10.17 -6.50
CA CYS A 46 -12.65 -10.33 -5.17
C CYS A 46 -13.46 -11.62 -5.07
N TYR A 47 -13.49 -12.20 -3.88
CA TYR A 47 -14.36 -13.36 -3.62
C TYR A 47 -15.84 -12.93 -3.55
N LYS A 48 -16.77 -13.89 -3.73
CA LYS A 48 -18.22 -13.61 -3.67
C LYS A 48 -18.69 -13.03 -2.33
N SER A 49 -17.96 -13.29 -1.24
CA SER A 49 -18.26 -12.76 0.10
C SER A 49 -17.72 -11.34 0.32
N GLU A 50 -16.77 -10.90 -0.50
CA GLU A 50 -16.13 -9.59 -0.42
C GLU A 50 -16.86 -8.59 -1.33
N ILE A 51 -16.70 -7.31 -1.02
CA ILE A 51 -17.19 -6.19 -1.83
C ILE A 51 -15.99 -5.51 -2.49
N TYR A 52 -16.14 -5.23 -3.78
CA TYR A 52 -15.23 -4.35 -4.51
C TYR A 52 -15.42 -2.92 -4.05
N HIS A 53 -14.32 -2.26 -3.68
CA HIS A 53 -14.34 -0.85 -3.26
C HIS A 53 -13.66 0.09 -4.25
N VAL A 54 -12.43 -0.20 -4.65
CA VAL A 54 -11.61 0.67 -5.53
C VAL A 54 -10.47 -0.15 -6.17
N PHE A 55 -9.79 0.37 -7.20
CA PHE A 55 -8.54 -0.21 -7.69
C PHE A 55 -7.36 0.15 -6.77
N CYS A 56 -6.54 -0.84 -6.43
CA CYS A 56 -5.25 -0.63 -5.77
C CYS A 56 -4.11 -0.31 -6.76
N ASP A 57 -4.19 -0.87 -7.97
CA ASP A 57 -3.23 -0.70 -9.07
C ASP A 57 -3.93 -1.04 -10.40
N VAL A 58 -3.22 -0.96 -11.53
CA VAL A 58 -3.75 -1.16 -12.90
C VAL A 58 -4.56 -2.46 -13.04
N THR A 59 -4.15 -3.53 -12.37
CA THR A 59 -4.81 -4.86 -12.45
C THR A 59 -5.30 -5.40 -11.11
N MET A 60 -5.27 -4.61 -10.04
CA MET A 60 -5.55 -5.07 -8.68
C MET A 60 -6.73 -4.31 -8.09
N LEU A 61 -7.69 -5.05 -7.57
CA LEU A 61 -8.90 -4.59 -6.91
C LEU A 61 -8.73 -4.61 -5.39
N CYS A 62 -9.21 -3.58 -4.71
CA CYS A 62 -9.40 -3.56 -3.27
C CYS A 62 -10.68 -4.32 -2.91
N CYS A 63 -10.49 -5.46 -2.24
CA CYS A 63 -11.56 -6.34 -1.79
C CYS A 63 -11.70 -6.23 -0.28
N ILE A 64 -12.92 -5.94 0.20
CA ILE A 64 -13.23 -5.73 1.61
C ILE A 64 -14.30 -6.73 2.04
N ASP A 65 -14.12 -7.36 3.18
CA ASP A 65 -15.14 -8.24 3.75
C ASP A 65 -16.37 -7.43 4.18
N LYS A 66 -17.58 -7.94 3.91
CA LYS A 66 -18.85 -7.25 4.26
C LYS A 66 -18.95 -6.83 5.73
N ARG A 67 -18.29 -7.58 6.60
CA ARG A 67 -18.23 -7.37 8.07
C ARG A 67 -17.41 -6.14 8.46
N ASP A 68 -16.48 -5.73 7.61
CA ASP A 68 -15.57 -4.61 7.83
C ASP A 68 -16.06 -3.30 7.23
N LEU A 69 -17.15 -3.33 6.45
CA LEU A 69 -17.84 -2.12 6.04
C LEU A 69 -18.62 -1.55 7.23
N PRO A 70 -18.63 -0.22 7.40
CA PRO A 70 -19.55 0.42 8.33
C PRO A 70 -20.98 0.08 7.93
N SER A 71 -21.87 -0.10 8.91
CA SER A 71 -23.31 -0.21 8.63
C SER A 71 -23.72 1.04 7.85
N MET A 72 -24.13 0.87 6.59
CA MET A 72 -24.62 1.99 5.79
C MET A 72 -25.91 2.50 6.43
N VAL A 73 -25.79 3.54 7.26
CA VAL A 73 -26.92 4.30 7.79
C VAL A 73 -27.36 5.24 6.67
N GLY A 74 -28.19 4.74 5.77
CA GLY A 74 -28.67 5.50 4.62
C GLY A 74 -29.54 4.63 3.73
N LYS A 75 -30.83 4.62 4.03
CA LYS A 75 -31.89 4.05 3.21
C LYS A 75 -32.71 5.19 2.64
#